data_AF-A0A5Q4E5F3-F1
#
_entry.id   AF-A0A5Q4E5F3-F1
#
_cell.length_a   1.000
_cell.length_b   1.000
_cell.length_c   1.000
_cell.angle_alpha   90.00
_cell.angle_beta   90.00
_cell.angle_gamma   90.00
#
_symmetry.space_group_name_H-M   'P 1'
#
loop_
_entity.id
_entity.type
_entity.pdbx_description
1 polymer ?
#
loop_
_entity_poly.entity_id
_entity_poly.type
_entity_poly.pdbx_seq_one_letter_code
_entity_poly.pdbx_strand_id
1 'polypeptide(L)'
;MVKKIAILVTASVLISVLWFNGLEKLYGHILVFTTNTIVGIGSNQTNIRVETTDDELVFRVTTIIDGKRGSYPQRAQSLLLPAVIVLSWIPLLFFCLPAKQAAKQGAFDFGLFLLFQVLFLILLTFYYNSELAKYLFHLMMEAFYVFAVIIIIKDSYKYPAIWRSENTETTI
;
A
#
# COMPACT_ATOMS: atom_id res chain seq x y z
N MET A 1 -25.30 -11.94 0.01
CA MET A 1 -23.97 -12.19 -0.59
C MET A 1 -23.77 -11.39 -1.89
N VAL A 2 -24.67 -11.51 -2.89
CA VAL A 2 -24.59 -10.78 -4.18
C VAL A 2 -24.43 -9.27 -4.03
N LYS A 3 -25.20 -8.61 -3.14
CA LYS A 3 -25.07 -7.17 -2.87
C LYS A 3 -23.65 -6.76 -2.43
N LYS A 4 -23.01 -7.56 -1.57
CA LYS A 4 -21.67 -7.27 -1.04
C LYS A 4 -20.58 -7.45 -2.10
N ILE A 5 -20.73 -8.47 -2.96
CA ILE A 5 -19.86 -8.67 -4.13
C ILE A 5 -20.01 -7.49 -5.10
N ALA A 6 -21.24 -7.05 -5.38
CA ALA A 6 -21.49 -5.89 -6.23
C ALA A 6 -20.86 -4.61 -5.66
N ILE A 7 -20.96 -4.40 -4.34
CA ILE A 7 -20.29 -3.29 -3.64
C ILE A 7 -18.76 -3.38 -3.80
N LEU A 8 -18.17 -4.55 -3.58
CA LEU A 8 -16.72 -4.74 -3.73
C LEU A 8 -16.26 -4.46 -5.17
N VAL A 9 -16.99 -4.96 -6.16
CA VAL A 9 -16.69 -4.69 -7.58
C VAL A 9 -16.80 -3.20 -7.89
N THR A 10 -17.89 -2.56 -7.45
CA THR A 10 -18.11 -1.13 -7.68
C THR A 10 -17.04 -0.29 -7.00
N ALA A 11 -16.69 -0.60 -5.75
CA ALA A 11 -15.61 0.06 -5.01
C ALA A 11 -14.26 -0.13 -5.72
N SER A 12 -13.95 -1.34 -6.18
CA SER A 12 -12.71 -1.63 -6.89
C SER A 12 -12.61 -0.84 -8.20
N VAL A 13 -13.70 -0.76 -8.98
CA VAL A 13 -13.76 0.04 -10.20
C VAL A 13 -13.58 1.52 -9.88
N LEU A 14 -14.30 2.04 -8.90
CA LEU A 14 -14.25 3.46 -8.52
C LEU A 14 -12.86 3.85 -8.02
N ILE A 15 -12.24 3.05 -7.15
CA ILE A 15 -10.87 3.29 -6.67
C ILE A 15 -9.87 3.18 -7.82
N SER A 16 -10.02 2.22 -8.74
CA SER A 16 -9.14 2.11 -9.91
C SER A 16 -9.24 3.35 -10.80
N VAL A 17 -10.44 3.86 -11.07
CA VAL A 17 -10.62 5.10 -11.84
C VAL A 17 -9.99 6.29 -11.14
N LEU A 18 -10.18 6.42 -9.81
CA LEU A 18 -9.50 7.45 -9.02
C LEU A 18 -7.97 7.29 -9.04
N TRP A 19 -7.48 6.05 -9.02
CA TRP A 19 -6.06 5.70 -9.08
C TRP A 19 -5.40 6.30 -10.31
N PHE A 20 -5.93 5.97 -11.49
CA PHE A 20 -5.42 6.47 -12.77
C PHE A 20 -5.67 7.97 -12.98
N ASN A 21 -6.65 8.57 -12.31
CA ASN A 21 -6.91 10.02 -12.35
C ASN A 21 -6.04 10.86 -11.39
N GLY A 22 -5.06 10.24 -10.71
CA GLY A 22 -4.05 10.98 -9.93
C GLY A 22 -3.97 10.61 -8.46
N LEU A 23 -4.84 9.71 -7.95
CA LEU A 23 -4.67 9.16 -6.61
C LEU A 23 -3.34 8.39 -6.49
N GLU A 24 -2.86 7.77 -7.58
CA GLU A 24 -1.52 7.19 -7.64
C GLU A 24 -0.42 8.22 -7.31
N LYS A 25 -0.49 9.40 -7.93
CA LYS A 25 0.46 10.50 -7.69
C LYS A 25 0.39 10.98 -6.26
N LEU A 26 -0.81 11.23 -5.74
CA LEU A 26 -1.01 11.66 -4.36
C LEU A 26 -0.42 10.63 -3.38
N TYR A 27 -0.71 9.36 -3.60
CA TYR A 27 -0.21 8.28 -2.77
C TYR A 27 1.31 8.17 -2.79
N GLY A 28 1.93 8.26 -3.98
CA GLY A 28 3.38 8.31 -4.13
C GLY A 28 4.01 9.45 -3.33
N HIS A 29 3.40 10.63 -3.33
CA HIS A 29 3.88 11.78 -2.55
C HIS A 29 3.77 11.53 -1.04
N ILE A 30 2.65 10.98 -0.56
CA ILE A 30 2.48 10.61 0.85
C ILE A 30 3.59 9.64 1.26
N LEU A 31 3.82 8.63 0.44
CA LEU A 31 4.75 7.55 0.71
C LEU A 31 6.22 8.01 0.73
N VAL A 32 6.60 8.87 -0.22
CA VAL A 32 7.91 9.53 -0.22
C VAL A 32 8.05 10.51 0.94
N PHE A 33 7.03 11.29 1.25
CA PHE A 33 7.04 12.20 2.39
C PHE A 33 7.28 11.43 3.69
N THR A 34 6.48 10.40 3.97
CA THR A 34 6.63 9.56 5.16
C THR A 34 8.01 8.91 5.21
N THR A 35 8.49 8.37 4.08
CA THR A 35 9.82 7.73 4.05
C THR A 35 10.94 8.73 4.30
N ASN A 36 10.92 9.89 3.65
CA ASN A 36 11.93 10.92 3.85
C ASN A 36 11.90 11.48 5.27
N THR A 37 10.74 11.57 5.92
CA THR A 37 10.67 11.95 7.34
C THR A 37 11.42 10.95 8.21
N ILE A 38 11.29 9.65 7.96
CA ILE A 38 11.98 8.60 8.73
C ILE A 38 13.48 8.57 8.41
N VAL A 39 13.84 8.55 7.12
CA VAL A 39 15.24 8.50 6.68
C VAL A 39 15.99 9.78 7.06
N GLY A 40 15.33 10.94 7.00
CA GLY A 40 15.91 12.24 7.35
C GLY A 40 16.30 12.37 8.83
N ILE A 41 15.72 11.55 9.72
CA ILE A 41 16.16 11.47 11.12
C ILE A 41 17.55 10.80 11.23
N GLY A 42 17.89 9.92 10.27
CA GLY A 42 19.13 9.14 10.29
C GLY A 42 20.23 9.59 9.32
N SER A 43 19.90 10.28 8.22
CA SER A 43 20.89 10.73 7.21
C SER A 43 20.39 11.89 6.35
N ASN A 44 21.12 13.02 6.36
CA ASN A 44 20.85 14.18 5.49
C ASN A 44 21.28 13.99 4.02
N GLN A 45 21.92 12.88 3.70
CA GLN A 45 22.51 12.63 2.37
C GLN A 45 21.66 11.73 1.48
N THR A 46 20.58 11.15 2.02
CA THR A 46 19.66 10.28 1.31
C THR A 46 18.30 10.95 1.16
N ASN A 47 17.77 10.96 -0.06
CA ASN A 47 16.47 11.52 -0.38
C ASN A 47 15.80 10.70 -1.48
N ILE A 48 14.48 10.51 -1.35
CA ILE A 48 13.64 9.92 -2.38
C ILE A 48 12.75 11.02 -2.97
N ARG A 49 12.59 11.03 -4.30
CA ARG A 49 11.63 11.90 -5.01
C ARG A 49 10.67 11.07 -5.84
N VAL A 50 9.47 11.59 -6.00
CA VAL A 50 8.51 11.09 -6.99
C VAL A 50 8.72 11.86 -8.27
N GLU A 51 8.93 11.15 -9.37
CA GLU A 51 8.97 11.69 -10.72
C GLU A 51 7.97 10.92 -11.60
N THR A 52 7.52 11.54 -12.68
CA THR A 52 6.73 10.86 -13.72
C THR A 52 7.64 10.73 -14.94
N THR A 53 7.86 9.50 -15.41
CA THR A 53 8.65 9.20 -16.61
C THR A 53 7.82 8.28 -17.47
N ASP A 54 7.60 8.65 -18.74
CA ASP A 54 6.77 7.88 -19.69
C ASP A 54 5.36 7.56 -19.16
N ASP A 55 4.71 8.53 -18.52
CA ASP A 55 3.42 8.40 -17.81
C ASP A 55 3.40 7.39 -16.64
N GLU A 56 4.54 6.81 -16.27
CA GLU A 56 4.68 5.94 -15.10
C GLU A 56 5.25 6.71 -13.90
N LEU A 57 4.78 6.36 -12.71
CA LEU A 57 5.33 6.89 -11.47
C LEU A 57 6.64 6.18 -11.13
N VAL A 58 7.70 6.98 -10.94
CA VAL A 58 9.05 6.50 -10.66
C VAL A 58 9.55 7.14 -9.36
N PHE A 59 10.05 6.30 -8.45
CA PHE A 59 10.78 6.77 -7.28
C PHE A 59 12.26 6.95 -7.66
N ARG A 60 12.73 8.19 -7.68
CA ARG A 60 14.16 8.48 -7.85
C ARG A 60 14.82 8.54 -6.48
N VAL A 61 15.72 7.62 -6.23
CA VAL A 61 16.52 7.63 -5.00
C VAL A 61 17.83 8.36 -5.28
N THR A 62 18.22 9.24 -4.36
CA THR A 62 19.54 9.85 -4.33
C THR A 62 20.21 9.46 -3.02
N THR A 63 21.35 8.78 -3.09
CA THR A 63 22.10 8.31 -1.92
C THR A 63 23.60 8.24 -2.23
N ILE A 64 24.41 7.79 -1.28
CA ILE A 64 25.82 7.50 -1.49
C ILE A 64 25.96 6.03 -1.90
N ILE A 65 26.62 5.80 -3.04
CA ILE A 65 26.94 4.49 -3.60
C ILE A 65 28.46 4.45 -3.75
N ASP A 66 29.11 3.49 -3.11
CA ASP A 66 30.58 3.34 -3.14
C ASP A 66 31.35 4.64 -2.81
N GLY A 67 30.84 5.40 -1.83
CA GLY A 67 31.44 6.67 -1.39
C GLY A 67 31.16 7.87 -2.30
N LYS A 68 30.40 7.71 -3.39
CA LYS A 68 30.01 8.80 -4.32
C LYS A 68 28.51 9.02 -4.31
N ARG A 69 28.07 10.25 -4.50
CA ARG A 69 26.64 10.56 -4.62
C ARG A 69 26.12 10.02 -5.96
N GLY A 70 25.18 9.08 -5.90
CA GLY A 70 24.54 8.46 -7.05
C GLY A 70 23.02 8.62 -7.00
N SER A 71 22.38 8.46 -8.16
CA SER A 71 20.92 8.42 -8.25
C SER A 71 20.47 7.35 -9.23
N TYR A 72 19.40 6.64 -8.86
CA TYR A 72 18.81 5.60 -9.70
C TYR A 72 17.28 5.64 -9.62
N PRO A 73 16.60 5.32 -10.73
CA PRO A 73 15.15 5.23 -10.80
C PRO A 73 14.64 3.85 -10.36
N GLN A 74 13.51 3.82 -9.67
CA GLN A 74 12.75 2.60 -9.37
C GLN A 74 11.29 2.79 -9.78
N ARG A 75 10.79 1.96 -10.71
CA ARG A 75 9.38 2.00 -11.12
C ARG A 75 8.47 1.60 -9.96
N ALA A 76 7.37 2.34 -9.80
CA ALA A 76 6.44 2.17 -8.69
C ALA A 76 5.34 1.13 -8.96
N GLN A 77 5.16 0.72 -10.22
CA GLN A 77 4.00 -0.07 -10.68
C GLN A 77 3.68 -1.30 -9.80
N SER A 78 4.66 -2.19 -9.56
CA SER A 78 4.46 -3.39 -8.74
C SER A 78 4.22 -3.09 -7.26
N LEU A 79 4.75 -1.97 -6.76
CA LEU A 79 4.57 -1.54 -5.37
C LEU A 79 3.16 -1.00 -5.14
N LEU A 80 2.61 -0.33 -6.14
CA LEU A 80 1.43 0.53 -6.03
C LEU A 80 0.11 -0.20 -6.27
N LEU A 81 0.09 -1.24 -7.11
CA LEU A 81 -1.12 -2.03 -7.38
C LEU A 81 -1.75 -2.64 -6.11
N PRO A 82 -0.98 -3.22 -5.16
CA PRO A 82 -1.56 -3.74 -3.93
C PRO A 82 -2.20 -2.65 -3.05
N ALA A 83 -1.81 -1.38 -3.21
CA ALA A 83 -2.46 -0.26 -2.53
C ALA A 83 -3.91 -0.10 -3.01
N VAL A 84 -4.18 -0.28 -4.31
CA VAL A 84 -5.53 -0.24 -4.88
C VAL A 84 -6.43 -1.30 -4.23
N ILE A 85 -5.89 -2.50 -4.00
CA ILE A 85 -6.60 -3.61 -3.36
C ILE A 85 -6.99 -3.23 -1.93
N VAL A 86 -6.03 -2.76 -1.12
CA VAL A 86 -6.28 -2.36 0.28
C VAL A 86 -7.25 -1.17 0.34
N LEU A 87 -7.10 -0.17 -0.53
CA LEU A 87 -8.00 0.98 -0.59
C LEU A 87 -9.42 0.59 -1.00
N SER A 88 -9.57 -0.38 -1.91
CA SER A 88 -10.88 -0.90 -2.34
C SER A 88 -11.57 -1.70 -1.23
N TRP A 89 -10.80 -2.28 -0.32
CA TRP A 89 -11.34 -3.00 0.85
C TRP A 89 -11.99 -2.06 1.86
N ILE A 90 -11.47 -0.84 2.04
CA ILE A 90 -11.97 0.12 3.05
C ILE A 90 -13.46 0.46 2.85
N PRO A 91 -13.95 0.83 1.65
CA PRO A 91 -15.38 1.03 1.43
C PRO A 91 -16.23 -0.18 1.84
N LEU A 92 -15.79 -1.40 1.53
CA LEU A 92 -16.52 -2.61 1.91
C LEU A 92 -16.67 -2.73 3.43
N LEU A 93 -15.63 -2.38 4.19
CA LEU A 93 -15.69 -2.34 5.65
C LEU A 93 -16.78 -1.39 6.16
N PHE A 94 -16.95 -0.22 5.54
CA PHE A 94 -18.00 0.74 5.91
C PHE A 94 -19.42 0.24 5.61
N PHE A 95 -19.59 -0.63 4.62
CA PHE A 95 -20.87 -1.27 4.34
C PHE A 95 -21.17 -2.47 5.26
N CYS A 96 -20.14 -3.14 5.77
CA CYS A 96 -20.31 -4.35 6.57
C CYS A 96 -20.25 -4.12 8.09
N LEU A 97 -19.65 -3.02 8.53
CA LEU A 97 -19.38 -2.72 9.93
C LEU A 97 -19.90 -1.33 10.34
N PRO A 98 -20.17 -1.10 11.64
CA PRO A 98 -20.45 0.24 12.13
C PRO A 98 -19.34 1.22 11.77
N ALA A 99 -19.69 2.45 11.36
CA ALA A 99 -18.74 3.42 10.81
C ALA A 99 -17.49 3.66 11.67
N LYS A 100 -17.63 3.72 13.00
CA LYS A 100 -16.47 3.87 13.91
C LYS A 100 -15.52 2.68 13.85
N GLN A 101 -16.06 1.47 13.76
CA GLN A 101 -15.29 0.24 13.68
C GLN A 101 -14.65 0.08 12.30
N ALA A 102 -15.40 0.38 11.24
CA ALA A 102 -14.90 0.41 9.86
C ALA A 102 -13.74 1.41 9.71
N ALA A 103 -13.88 2.62 10.23
CA ALA A 103 -12.83 3.65 10.18
C ALA A 103 -11.58 3.21 10.96
N LYS A 104 -11.75 2.71 12.18
CA LYS A 104 -10.61 2.22 13.00
C LYS A 104 -9.88 1.07 12.31
N GLN A 105 -10.63 0.12 11.74
CA GLN A 105 -10.06 -1.04 11.07
C GLN A 105 -9.38 -0.63 9.76
N GLY A 106 -10.07 0.13 8.90
CA GLY A 106 -9.50 0.63 7.65
C GLY A 106 -8.25 1.48 7.86
N ALA A 107 -8.22 2.33 8.90
CA ALA A 107 -7.03 3.08 9.27
C ALA A 107 -5.88 2.18 9.74
N PHE A 108 -6.17 1.13 10.51
CA PHE A 108 -5.18 0.15 10.94
C PHE A 108 -4.59 -0.60 9.75
N ASP A 109 -5.44 -1.09 8.83
CA ASP A 109 -4.99 -1.86 7.67
C ASP A 109 -4.21 -1.01 6.67
N PHE A 110 -4.71 0.20 6.39
CA PHE A 110 -3.99 1.16 5.57
C PHE A 110 -2.66 1.58 6.20
N GLY A 111 -2.64 1.85 7.51
CA GLY A 111 -1.43 2.20 8.23
C GLY A 111 -0.39 1.07 8.26
N LEU A 112 -0.85 -0.18 8.46
CA LEU A 112 0.01 -1.36 8.42
C LEU A 112 0.60 -1.57 7.01
N PHE A 113 -0.24 -1.44 5.98
CA PHE A 113 0.22 -1.55 4.59
C PHE A 113 1.21 -0.44 4.22
N LEU A 114 0.92 0.80 4.61
CA LEU A 114 1.81 1.95 4.41
C LEU A 114 3.16 1.75 5.11
N LEU A 115 3.15 1.21 6.33
CA LEU A 115 4.39 0.88 7.06
C LEU A 115 5.28 -0.08 6.27
N PHE A 116 4.71 -1.16 5.70
CA PHE A 116 5.48 -2.10 4.89
C PHE A 116 6.07 -1.46 3.63
N GLN A 117 5.32 -0.59 2.95
CA GLN A 117 5.85 0.10 1.78
C GLN A 117 6.93 1.14 2.12
N VAL A 118 6.80 1.80 3.27
CA VAL A 118 7.85 2.69 3.78
C VAL A 118 9.10 1.90 4.11
N LEU A 119 8.99 0.75 4.77
CA LEU A 119 10.14 -0.15 5.00
C LEU A 119 10.81 -0.57 3.70
N PHE A 120 10.02 -0.85 2.66
CA PHE A 120 10.56 -1.18 1.34
C PHE A 120 11.30 -0.01 0.69
N LEU A 121 10.79 1.22 0.77
CA LEU A 121 11.54 2.37 0.28
C LEU A 121 12.80 2.63 1.10
N ILE A 122 12.80 2.34 2.40
CA ILE A 122 14.02 2.38 3.21
C ILE A 122 15.01 1.32 2.70
N LEU A 123 14.58 0.07 2.45
CA LEU A 123 15.46 -0.94 1.87
C LEU A 123 16.00 -0.52 0.50
N LEU A 124 15.17 0.14 -0.31
CA LEU A 124 15.59 0.68 -1.60
C LEU A 124 16.76 1.63 -1.43
N THR A 125 16.81 2.50 -0.42
CA THR A 125 17.96 3.42 -0.23
C THR A 125 19.28 2.71 0.07
N PHE A 126 19.22 1.50 0.64
CA PHE A 126 20.40 0.66 0.92
C PHE A 126 20.72 -0.35 -0.20
N TYR A 127 19.94 -0.39 -1.29
CA TYR A 127 20.00 -1.43 -2.31
C TYR A 127 21.40 -1.69 -2.87
N TYR A 128 22.15 -0.63 -3.20
CA TYR A 128 23.51 -0.75 -3.75
C TYR A 128 24.62 -0.87 -2.71
N ASN A 129 24.29 -0.71 -1.42
CA ASN A 129 25.27 -0.70 -0.33
C ASN A 129 25.26 -2.00 0.50
N SER A 130 24.26 -2.87 0.33
CA SER A 130 24.11 -4.08 1.14
C SER A 130 23.41 -5.21 0.37
N GLU A 131 24.08 -6.36 0.25
CA GLU A 131 23.50 -7.58 -0.35
C GLU A 131 22.28 -8.08 0.44
N LEU A 132 22.28 -7.91 1.76
CA LEU A 132 21.11 -8.24 2.58
C LEU A 132 19.92 -7.32 2.24
N ALA A 133 20.16 -6.02 2.08
CA ALA A 133 19.10 -5.07 1.70
C ALA A 133 18.54 -5.40 0.32
N LYS A 134 19.41 -5.74 -0.63
CA LYS A 134 19.03 -6.19 -1.98
C LYS A 134 18.17 -7.46 -1.95
N TYR A 135 18.58 -8.47 -1.18
CA TYR A 135 17.80 -9.70 -1.01
C TYR A 135 16.42 -9.42 -0.42
N LEU A 136 16.35 -8.67 0.69
CA LEU A 136 15.10 -8.31 1.35
C LEU A 136 14.20 -7.46 0.44
N PHE A 137 14.78 -6.56 -0.34
CA PHE A 137 14.08 -5.74 -1.31
C PHE A 137 13.37 -6.59 -2.37
N HIS A 138 14.07 -7.56 -2.98
CA HIS A 138 13.47 -8.46 -3.97
C HIS A 138 12.36 -9.33 -3.36
N LEU A 139 12.60 -9.87 -2.17
CA LEU A 139 11.60 -10.65 -1.44
C LEU A 139 10.34 -9.81 -1.14
N MET A 140 10.51 -8.57 -0.68
CA MET A 140 9.38 -7.68 -0.41
C MET A 140 8.63 -7.27 -1.66
N MET A 141 9.34 -7.02 -2.78
CA MET A 141 8.72 -6.67 -4.06
C MET A 141 7.70 -7.72 -4.51
N GLU A 142 8.03 -9.00 -4.36
CA GLU A 142 7.14 -10.11 -4.70
C GLU A 142 6.04 -10.33 -3.64
N ALA A 143 6.32 -9.98 -2.37
CA ALA A 143 5.41 -10.22 -1.26
C ALA A 143 4.30 -9.16 -1.08
N PHE A 144 4.35 -7.98 -1.72
CA PHE A 144 3.35 -6.93 -1.51
C PHE A 144 1.91 -7.34 -1.79
N TYR A 145 1.70 -8.13 -2.85
CA TYR A 145 0.39 -8.66 -3.15
C TYR A 145 -0.10 -9.60 -2.05
N VAL A 146 0.80 -10.46 -1.54
CA VAL A 146 0.51 -11.39 -0.45
C VAL A 146 0.11 -10.63 0.82
N PHE A 147 0.80 -9.53 1.15
CA PHE A 147 0.45 -8.70 2.30
C PHE A 147 -0.95 -8.09 2.19
N ALA A 148 -1.34 -7.56 1.02
CA ALA A 148 -2.68 -7.04 0.79
C ALA A 148 -3.75 -8.14 0.98
N VAL A 149 -3.50 -9.35 0.47
CA VAL A 149 -4.41 -10.50 0.65
C VAL A 149 -4.49 -10.93 2.12
N ILE A 150 -3.37 -10.98 2.84
CA ILE A 150 -3.35 -11.31 4.27
C ILE A 150 -4.21 -10.34 5.08
N ILE A 151 -4.14 -9.04 4.79
CA ILE A 151 -4.98 -8.01 5.42
C ILE A 151 -6.47 -8.36 5.23
N ILE A 152 -6.87 -8.68 4.00
CA ILE A 152 -8.26 -9.04 3.66
C ILE A 152 -8.69 -10.32 4.37
N ILE A 153 -7.85 -11.37 4.38
CA ILE A 153 -8.15 -12.65 5.06
C ILE A 153 -8.29 -12.44 6.57
N LYS A 154 -7.37 -11.68 7.17
CA LYS A 154 -7.38 -11.35 8.60
C LYS A 154 -8.69 -10.64 8.97
N ASP A 155 -9.11 -9.66 8.20
CA ASP A 155 -10.37 -8.95 8.40
C ASP A 155 -11.59 -9.84 8.22
N SER A 156 -11.56 -10.69 7.21
CA SER A 156 -12.59 -11.68 6.93
C SER A 156 -12.82 -12.63 8.09
N TYR A 157 -11.74 -13.05 8.76
CA TYR A 157 -11.80 -13.92 9.94
C TYR A 157 -12.30 -13.15 11.17
N LYS A 158 -11.77 -11.94 11.39
CA LYS A 158 -12.14 -11.08 12.53
C LYS A 158 -13.59 -10.60 12.47
N TYR A 159 -14.12 -10.41 11.27
CA TYR A 159 -15.46 -9.89 11.01
C TYR A 159 -16.26 -10.85 10.12
N PRO A 160 -16.79 -11.95 10.67
CA PRO A 160 -17.58 -12.92 9.90
C PRO A 160 -18.81 -12.31 9.23
N ALA A 161 -19.32 -11.19 9.77
CA ALA A 161 -20.42 -10.41 9.20
C ALA A 161 -20.15 -9.93 7.76
N ILE A 162 -18.89 -9.84 7.33
CA ILE A 162 -18.52 -9.54 5.94
C ILE A 162 -19.07 -10.62 5.00
N TRP A 163 -18.87 -11.90 5.35
CA TRP A 163 -19.24 -13.02 4.47
C TRP A 163 -20.60 -13.64 4.77
N ARG A 164 -21.15 -13.45 5.99
CA ARG A 164 -22.47 -13.97 6.33
C ARG A 164 -23.57 -13.32 5.48
N SER A 165 -24.46 -14.18 4.97
CA SER A 165 -25.72 -13.79 4.36
C SER A 165 -26.68 -13.32 5.46
N GLU A 166 -27.42 -12.23 5.24
CA GLU A 166 -28.47 -11.73 6.15
C GLU A 166 -29.59 -12.75 6.42
N ASN A 167 -29.63 -13.87 5.69
CA ASN A 167 -30.63 -14.92 5.85
C ASN A 167 -30.33 -15.86 7.03
N THR A 168 -29.92 -15.34 8.19
CA THR A 168 -30.16 -16.08 9.44
C THR A 168 -31.43 -15.49 10.00
N GLU A 169 -32.55 -16.02 9.51
CA GLU A 169 -33.87 -15.75 10.01
C GLU A 169 -33.85 -15.85 11.54
N THR A 170 -34.44 -14.83 12.15
CA THR A 170 -35.15 -14.93 13.42
C THR A 170 -35.98 -16.20 13.45
N THR A 171 -35.42 -17.29 13.96
CA THR A 171 -36.22 -18.37 14.54
C THR A 171 -36.29 -18.15 16.04
N ILE A 172 -37.41 -17.49 16.41
CA ILE A 172 -38.24 -17.63 17.63
C ILE A 172 -37.52 -17.56 18.97
#